data_AF-A0A9E3RQA5-F1
#
_entry.id   AF-A0A9E3RQA5-F1
#
_cell.length_a   1.000
_cell.length_b   1.000
_cell.length_c   1.000
_cell.angle_alpha   90.00
_cell.angle_beta   90.00
_cell.angle_gamma   90.00
#
_symmetry.space_group_name_H-M   'P 1'
#
loop_
_entity.id
_entity.type
_entity.pdbx_description
1 polymer ?
#
loop_
_entity_poly.entity_id
_entity_poly.type
_entity_poly.pdbx_seq_one_letter_code
_entity_poly.pdbx_strand_id
1 'polypeptide(L)'
;MAQIQLLIADPVLRVTVSTMLQAEGHTVSGDTPDVILTDAIEAAHSFVERAPTLVFAAATQIRDAVAAMKQGVFGYIFLPLQPGEAEVMVRRAIGAHATKPVETVRLLEEVESEHILAVLRHCKNSRAKAAKLLGVGRNTLWRKLKRIEAARKASQQ
;
A
#
# COMPACT_ATOMS: atom_id res chain seq x y z
N MET A 1 -11.17 -10.81 -19.18
CA MET A 1 -12.52 -10.85 -18.58
C MET A 1 -12.38 -11.46 -17.20
N ALA A 2 -12.98 -10.85 -16.18
CA ALA A 2 -12.86 -11.29 -14.78
C ALA A 2 -14.21 -11.21 -14.08
N GLN A 3 -14.43 -12.06 -13.08
CA GLN A 3 -15.60 -12.07 -12.21
C GLN A 3 -15.37 -11.12 -11.03
N ILE A 4 -16.25 -10.14 -10.87
CA ILE A 4 -16.10 -9.10 -9.87
C ILE A 4 -17.31 -9.12 -8.93
N GLN A 5 -17.06 -9.16 -7.63
CA GLN A 5 -18.13 -9.03 -6.64
C GLN A 5 -18.17 -7.59 -6.12
N LEU A 6 -19.34 -6.94 -6.22
CA LEU A 6 -19.58 -5.60 -5.69
C LEU A 6 -20.31 -5.72 -4.34
N LEU A 7 -19.61 -5.41 -3.25
CA LEU A 7 -20.13 -5.29 -1.89
C LEU A 7 -20.25 -3.81 -1.53
N ILE A 8 -21.07 -3.08 -2.29
CA ILE A 8 -21.24 -1.63 -2.17
C ILE A 8 -22.63 -1.34 -1.63
N ALA A 9 -22.72 -0.60 -0.52
CA ALA A 9 -23.97 -0.18 0.10
C ALA A 9 -24.60 1.01 -0.64
N ASP A 10 -23.79 1.96 -1.13
CA ASP A 10 -24.27 3.07 -1.95
C ASP A 10 -24.82 2.57 -3.31
N PRO A 11 -26.13 2.72 -3.59
CA PRO A 11 -26.73 2.22 -4.82
C PRO A 11 -26.26 2.96 -6.07
N VAL A 12 -25.95 4.25 -5.97
CA VAL A 12 -25.49 5.08 -7.11
C VAL A 12 -24.07 4.66 -7.48
N LEU A 13 -23.18 4.53 -6.49
CA LEU A 13 -21.83 4.06 -6.71
C LEU A 13 -21.84 2.64 -7.29
N ARG A 14 -22.68 1.76 -6.76
CA ARG A 14 -22.82 0.37 -7.22
C ARG A 14 -23.22 0.30 -8.69
N VAL A 15 -24.24 1.04 -9.12
CA VAL A 15 -24.69 1.06 -10.52
C VAL A 15 -23.61 1.64 -11.43
N THR A 16 -22.97 2.73 -10.99
CA THR A 16 -21.90 3.40 -11.76
C THR A 16 -20.75 2.45 -12.02
N VAL A 17 -20.22 1.83 -10.95
CA VAL A 17 -19.09 0.90 -11.03
C VAL A 17 -19.47 -0.35 -11.83
N SER A 18 -20.67 -0.91 -11.61
CA SER A 18 -21.15 -2.06 -12.39
C SER A 18 -21.14 -1.75 -13.89
N THR A 19 -21.69 -0.60 -14.27
CA THR A 19 -21.78 -0.17 -15.67
C THR A 19 -20.39 0.00 -16.30
N MET A 20 -19.47 0.64 -15.58
CA MET A 20 -18.10 0.85 -16.04
C MET A 20 -17.34 -0.48 -16.25
N LEU A 21 -17.47 -1.40 -15.29
CA LEU A 21 -16.78 -2.69 -15.37
C LEU A 21 -17.36 -3.59 -16.48
N GLN A 22 -18.68 -3.56 -16.66
CA GLN A 22 -19.35 -4.30 -17.73
C GLN A 22 -19.00 -3.78 -19.13
N ALA A 23 -18.83 -2.46 -19.28
CA ALA A 23 -18.39 -1.86 -20.53
C ALA A 23 -17.00 -2.37 -20.98
N GLU A 24 -16.12 -2.67 -20.01
CA GLU A 24 -14.79 -3.25 -20.23
C GLU A 24 -14.79 -4.79 -20.31
N GLY A 25 -15.98 -5.41 -20.37
CA GLY A 25 -16.14 -6.86 -20.53
C GLY A 25 -15.91 -7.67 -19.25
N HIS A 26 -15.93 -7.04 -18.08
CA HIS A 26 -15.97 -7.75 -16.80
C HIS A 26 -17.39 -8.16 -16.43
N THR A 27 -17.53 -9.28 -15.73
CA THR A 27 -18.83 -9.77 -15.26
C THR A 27 -18.98 -9.50 -13.76
N VAL A 28 -20.10 -8.93 -13.34
CA VAL A 28 -20.41 -8.71 -11.93
C VAL A 28 -21.19 -9.92 -11.38
N SER A 29 -20.56 -10.74 -10.54
CA SER A 29 -21.12 -12.01 -10.01
C SER A 29 -20.71 -12.24 -8.55
N GLY A 30 -21.47 -13.05 -7.82
CA GLY A 30 -21.31 -13.27 -6.37
C GLY A 30 -20.61 -14.58 -5.96
N ASP A 31 -20.56 -15.59 -6.83
CA ASP A 31 -20.22 -16.96 -6.42
C ASP A 31 -18.71 -17.19 -6.29
N THR A 32 -17.93 -16.81 -7.32
CA THR A 32 -16.47 -17.00 -7.37
C THR A 32 -15.78 -15.74 -7.90
N PRO A 33 -15.53 -14.73 -7.05
CA PRO A 33 -14.93 -13.49 -7.50
C PRO A 33 -13.41 -13.61 -7.71
N ASP A 34 -12.92 -13.07 -8.83
CA ASP A 34 -11.50 -12.79 -9.05
C ASP A 34 -11.05 -11.53 -8.29
N VAL A 35 -11.97 -10.58 -8.07
CA VAL A 35 -11.75 -9.34 -7.31
C VAL A 35 -13.02 -8.94 -6.55
N ILE A 36 -12.85 -8.42 -5.33
CA ILE A 36 -13.95 -7.86 -4.52
C ILE A 36 -13.79 -6.34 -4.43
N LEU A 37 -14.84 -5.57 -4.72
CA LEU A 37 -14.89 -4.12 -4.49
C LEU A 37 -15.91 -3.82 -3.39
N THR A 38 -15.53 -3.01 -2.40
CA THR A 38 -16.40 -2.66 -1.26
C THR A 38 -16.29 -1.19 -0.86
N ASP A 39 -17.37 -0.58 -0.38
CA ASP A 39 -17.33 0.75 0.27
C ASP A 39 -17.20 0.66 1.80
N ALA A 40 -17.22 -0.55 2.37
CA ALA A 40 -17.05 -0.81 3.79
C ALA A 40 -15.58 -1.12 4.14
N ILE A 41 -14.76 -0.08 4.35
CA ILE A 41 -13.32 -0.19 4.65
C ILE A 41 -13.06 -1.08 5.88
N GLU A 42 -13.83 -0.90 6.96
CA GLU A 42 -13.63 -1.64 8.22
C GLU A 42 -13.85 -3.15 8.06
N ALA A 43 -14.81 -3.55 7.23
CA ALA A 43 -15.14 -4.95 6.96
C ALA A 43 -14.25 -5.59 5.88
N ALA A 44 -13.44 -4.80 5.17
CA ALA A 44 -12.71 -5.24 3.99
C ALA A 44 -11.71 -6.39 4.27
N HIS A 45 -11.13 -6.42 5.47
CA HIS A 45 -10.20 -7.46 5.90
C HIS A 45 -10.83 -8.87 5.89
N SER A 46 -12.14 -8.98 6.14
CA SER A 46 -12.84 -10.27 6.14
C SER A 46 -12.98 -10.89 4.73
N PHE A 47 -12.71 -10.11 3.68
CA PHE A 47 -12.85 -10.55 2.29
C PHE A 47 -11.53 -10.96 1.63
N VAL A 48 -10.38 -10.59 2.22
CA VAL A 48 -9.05 -10.72 1.59
C VAL A 48 -8.64 -12.18 1.36
N GLU A 49 -9.17 -13.12 2.14
CA GLU A 49 -8.93 -14.56 1.96
C GLU A 49 -9.71 -15.15 0.78
N ARG A 50 -10.80 -14.49 0.36
CA ARG A 50 -11.66 -14.96 -0.73
C ARG A 50 -11.13 -14.51 -2.10
N ALA A 51 -10.66 -13.27 -2.18
CA ALA A 51 -10.14 -12.66 -3.40
C ALA A 51 -9.38 -11.35 -3.03
N PRO A 52 -8.52 -10.81 -3.91
CA PRO A 52 -7.98 -9.48 -3.71
C PRO A 52 -9.10 -8.44 -3.59
N THR A 53 -9.08 -7.70 -2.48
CA THR A 53 -10.13 -6.73 -2.10
C THR A 53 -9.67 -5.30 -2.36
N LEU A 54 -10.49 -4.54 -3.09
CA LEU A 54 -10.35 -3.09 -3.30
C LEU A 54 -11.42 -2.35 -2.49
N VAL A 55 -11.04 -1.25 -1.86
CA VAL A 55 -11.99 -0.40 -1.12
C VAL A 55 -12.23 0.94 -1.82
N PHE A 56 -13.44 1.49 -1.77
CA PHE A 56 -13.67 2.88 -2.15
C PHE A 56 -13.36 3.80 -0.97
N ALA A 57 -12.68 4.91 -1.23
CA ALA A 57 -12.29 5.86 -0.19
C ALA A 57 -12.41 7.31 -0.65
N ALA A 58 -13.12 8.14 0.14
CA ALA A 58 -13.05 9.59 0.01
C ALA A 58 -11.77 10.14 0.67
N ALA A 59 -11.48 11.43 0.46
CA ALA A 59 -10.30 12.10 1.01
C ALA A 59 -10.13 11.95 2.53
N THR A 60 -11.24 11.95 3.27
CA THR A 60 -11.26 11.77 4.73
C THR A 60 -10.93 10.35 5.17
N GLN A 61 -11.13 9.36 4.31
CA GLN A 61 -10.99 7.93 4.60
C GLN A 61 -9.68 7.33 4.05
N ILE A 62 -8.83 8.14 3.37
CA ILE A 62 -7.55 7.65 2.82
C ILE A 62 -6.70 6.99 3.91
N ARG A 63 -6.66 7.57 5.12
CA ARG A 63 -5.88 7.00 6.23
C ARG A 63 -6.38 5.60 6.60
N ASP A 64 -7.68 5.42 6.65
CA ASP A 64 -8.32 4.15 7.01
C ASP A 64 -8.13 3.12 5.89
N ALA A 65 -8.26 3.54 4.63
CA ALA A 65 -7.99 2.70 3.47
C ALA A 65 -6.53 2.21 3.45
N VAL A 66 -5.57 3.11 3.72
CA VAL A 66 -4.14 2.74 3.85
C VAL A 66 -3.90 1.84 5.06
N ALA A 67 -4.61 2.04 6.17
CA ALA A 67 -4.53 1.14 7.32
C ALA A 67 -5.06 -0.27 6.97
N ALA A 68 -6.18 -0.35 6.25
CA ALA A 68 -6.74 -1.61 5.76
C ALA A 68 -5.78 -2.33 4.78
N MET A 69 -5.03 -1.58 3.97
CA MET A 69 -3.99 -2.16 3.09
C MET A 69 -2.89 -2.88 3.88
N LYS A 70 -2.51 -2.38 5.06
CA LYS A 70 -1.55 -3.08 5.94
C LYS A 70 -2.10 -4.42 6.45
N GLN A 71 -3.41 -4.63 6.38
CA GLN A 71 -4.11 -5.85 6.79
C GLN A 71 -4.42 -6.77 5.58
N GLY A 72 -3.86 -6.49 4.40
CA GLY A 72 -3.99 -7.36 3.22
C GLY A 72 -5.02 -6.90 2.18
N VAL A 73 -5.76 -5.82 2.44
CA VAL A 73 -6.56 -5.17 1.39
C VAL A 73 -5.62 -4.76 0.24
N PHE A 74 -5.99 -5.08 -0.99
CA PHE A 74 -5.13 -4.91 -2.15
C PHE A 74 -4.84 -3.42 -2.44
N GLY A 75 -5.86 -2.58 -2.31
CA GLY A 75 -5.73 -1.15 -2.57
C GLY A 75 -7.05 -0.42 -2.40
N TYR A 76 -7.07 0.86 -2.78
CA TYR A 76 -8.28 1.67 -2.77
C TYR A 76 -8.50 2.39 -4.09
N ILE A 77 -9.76 2.70 -4.38
CA ILE A 77 -10.21 3.54 -5.48
C ILE A 77 -10.69 4.86 -4.87
N PHE A 78 -10.16 5.98 -5.37
CA PHE A 78 -10.46 7.28 -4.79
C PHE A 78 -11.83 7.78 -5.26
N LEU A 79 -12.58 8.42 -4.36
CA LEU A 79 -13.82 9.10 -4.69
C LEU A 79 -13.63 10.63 -4.68
N PRO A 80 -14.13 11.36 -5.71
CA PRO A 80 -15.00 10.89 -6.79
C PRO A 80 -14.27 10.10 -7.88
N LEU A 81 -14.89 9.01 -8.32
CA LEU A 81 -14.34 8.05 -9.29
C LEU A 81 -14.16 8.70 -10.68
N GLN A 82 -12.99 8.49 -11.30
CA GLN A 82 -12.74 8.89 -12.68
C GLN A 82 -12.98 7.75 -13.68
N PRO A 83 -13.35 8.05 -14.95
CA PRO A 83 -13.47 7.04 -15.99
C PRO A 83 -12.20 6.20 -16.14
N GLY A 84 -12.35 4.87 -16.20
CA GLY A 84 -11.24 3.90 -16.32
C GLY A 84 -10.48 3.59 -15.02
N GLU A 85 -10.65 4.37 -13.94
CA GLU A 85 -9.89 4.18 -12.70
C GLU A 85 -10.20 2.82 -12.04
N ALA A 86 -11.49 2.46 -11.93
CA ALA A 86 -11.90 1.19 -11.36
C ALA A 86 -11.35 -0.01 -12.14
N GLU A 87 -11.37 0.06 -13.47
CA GLU A 87 -10.86 -0.99 -14.36
C GLU A 87 -9.35 -1.16 -14.23
N VAL A 88 -8.59 -0.05 -14.22
CA VAL A 88 -7.13 -0.08 -13.99
C VAL A 88 -6.81 -0.76 -12.66
N MET A 89 -7.56 -0.44 -11.60
CA MET A 89 -7.34 -1.03 -10.28
C MET A 89 -7.72 -2.50 -10.22
N VAL A 90 -8.82 -2.91 -10.86
CA VAL A 90 -9.21 -4.32 -11.02
C VAL A 90 -8.14 -5.10 -11.76
N ARG A 91 -7.65 -4.58 -12.90
CA ARG A 91 -6.60 -5.24 -13.70
C ARG A 91 -5.32 -5.42 -12.89
N ARG A 92 -4.95 -4.42 -12.08
CA ARG A 92 -3.81 -4.53 -11.15
C ARG A 92 -4.04 -5.59 -10.07
N ALA A 93 -5.23 -5.65 -9.48
CA ALA A 93 -5.58 -6.64 -8.46
C ALA A 93 -5.46 -8.08 -8.99
N ILE A 94 -5.95 -8.31 -10.20
CA ILE A 94 -5.84 -9.60 -10.89
C ILE A 94 -4.37 -9.94 -11.18
N GLY A 95 -3.62 -8.99 -11.76
CA GLY A 95 -2.22 -9.22 -12.15
C GLY A 95 -1.26 -9.38 -10.97
N ALA A 96 -1.50 -8.68 -9.87
CA ALA A 96 -0.67 -8.72 -8.68
C ALA A 96 -0.92 -9.97 -7.82
N HIS A 97 -2.05 -10.67 -7.99
CA HIS A 97 -2.23 -12.00 -7.38
C HIS A 97 -1.23 -13.04 -7.89
N ALA A 98 -0.50 -12.76 -8.99
CA ALA A 98 0.62 -13.55 -9.47
C ALA A 98 1.99 -13.15 -8.87
N THR A 99 2.10 -12.00 -8.18
CA THR A 99 3.36 -11.50 -7.60
C THR A 99 3.15 -11.02 -6.17
N LYS A 100 3.68 -11.80 -5.22
CA LYS A 100 3.85 -11.48 -3.79
C LYS A 100 4.31 -10.02 -3.54
N PRO A 101 3.95 -9.45 -2.38
CA PRO A 101 3.61 -8.04 -2.23
C PRO A 101 4.75 -7.07 -2.56
N VAL A 102 4.34 -5.96 -3.18
CA VAL A 102 5.08 -4.71 -3.27
C VAL A 102 5.66 -4.40 -1.90
N GLU A 103 6.98 -4.20 -1.84
CA GLU A 103 7.69 -3.74 -0.65
C GLU A 103 6.89 -2.65 0.04
N THR A 104 6.61 -2.86 1.33
CA THR A 104 6.03 -1.87 2.23
C THR A 104 6.68 -0.51 1.95
N VAL A 105 5.89 0.51 1.62
CA VAL A 105 6.38 1.87 1.48
C VAL A 105 6.90 2.29 2.85
N ARG A 106 8.21 2.18 3.03
CA ARG A 106 8.92 2.55 4.26
C ARG A 106 9.11 4.06 4.30
N LEU A 107 9.13 4.63 5.51
CA LEU A 107 9.46 6.04 5.64
C LEU A 107 10.90 6.27 5.14
N LEU A 108 11.12 7.40 4.48
CA LEU A 108 12.47 7.76 4.00
C LEU A 108 13.51 7.71 5.13
N GLU A 109 13.10 8.06 6.35
CA GLU A 109 13.95 7.97 7.54
C GLU A 109 14.36 6.53 7.90
N GLU A 110 13.47 5.55 7.73
CA GLU A 110 13.77 4.13 7.99
C GLU A 110 14.76 3.59 6.95
N VAL A 111 14.50 3.88 5.67
CA VAL A 111 15.37 3.51 4.56
C VAL A 111 16.76 4.15 4.72
N GLU A 112 16.80 5.43 5.07
CA GLU A 112 18.05 6.15 5.30
C GLU A 112 18.82 5.56 6.50
N SER A 113 18.13 5.25 7.59
CA SER A 113 18.74 4.69 8.80
C SER A 113 19.36 3.32 8.54
N GLU A 114 18.63 2.44 7.85
CA GLU A 114 19.14 1.13 7.48
C GLU A 114 20.36 1.23 6.56
N HIS A 115 20.29 2.12 5.56
CA HIS A 115 21.39 2.32 4.62
C HIS A 115 22.65 2.85 5.33
N ILE A 116 22.50 3.82 6.25
CA ILE A 116 23.62 4.34 7.06
C ILE A 116 24.27 3.22 7.88
N LEU A 117 23.47 2.37 8.52
CA LEU A 117 23.97 1.26 9.33
C LEU A 117 24.66 0.19 8.45
N ALA A 118 24.11 -0.10 7.27
CA ALA A 118 24.72 -1.02 6.31
C ALA A 118 26.10 -0.53 5.84
N VAL A 119 26.20 0.75 5.49
CA VAL A 119 27.47 1.38 5.09
C VAL A 119 28.48 1.39 6.24
N LEU A 120 28.04 1.64 7.47
CA LEU A 120 28.91 1.54 8.65
C LEU A 120 29.44 0.13 8.84
N ARG A 121 28.60 -0.91 8.71
CA ARG A 121 29.05 -2.31 8.78
C ARG A 121 30.09 -2.62 7.70
N HIS A 122 29.81 -2.21 6.46
CA HIS A 122 30.74 -2.36 5.33
C HIS A 122 32.08 -1.65 5.59
N CYS A 123 32.04 -0.47 6.19
CA CYS A 123 33.23 0.31 6.56
C CYS A 123 33.87 -0.11 7.90
N LYS A 124 33.50 -1.26 8.48
CA LYS A 124 33.99 -1.74 9.79
C LYS A 124 33.85 -0.68 10.89
N ASN A 125 32.71 -0.01 10.91
CA ASN A 125 32.34 1.07 11.83
C ASN A 125 33.20 2.35 11.73
N SER A 126 34.00 2.51 10.67
CA SER A 126 34.77 3.73 10.44
C SER A 126 33.87 4.88 9.94
N ARG A 127 33.52 5.80 10.85
CA ARG A 127 32.64 6.95 10.56
C ARG A 127 33.17 7.86 9.45
N ALA A 128 34.49 8.05 9.35
CA ALA A 128 35.11 8.87 8.31
C ALA A 128 34.96 8.25 6.92
N LYS A 129 35.18 6.94 6.79
CA LYS A 129 35.02 6.20 5.53
C LYS A 129 33.55 6.10 5.14
N ALA A 130 32.66 5.83 6.10
CA ALA A 130 31.22 5.77 5.88
C ALA A 130 30.66 7.12 5.42
N ALA A 131 31.05 8.24 6.03
CA ALA A 131 30.62 9.58 5.60
C ALA A 131 31.05 9.89 4.16
N LYS A 132 32.29 9.54 3.80
CA LYS A 132 32.81 9.70 2.44
C LYS A 132 32.01 8.85 1.43
N LEU A 133 31.73 7.59 1.78
CA LEU A 133 30.99 6.67 0.91
C LEU A 133 29.52 7.08 0.73
N LEU A 134 28.90 7.64 1.78
CA LEU A 134 27.55 8.19 1.73
C LEU A 134 27.47 9.57 1.05
N GLY A 135 28.59 10.19 0.71
CA GLY A 135 28.62 11.54 0.12
C GLY A 135 28.18 12.65 1.08
N VAL A 136 28.25 12.43 2.40
CA VAL A 136 27.81 13.41 3.42
C VAL A 136 28.96 13.89 4.29
N GLY A 137 28.80 15.07 4.90
CA GLY A 137 29.73 15.58 5.90
C GLY A 137 29.78 14.70 7.15
N ARG A 138 30.96 14.62 7.81
CA ARG A 138 31.16 13.88 9.07
C ARG A 138 30.21 14.31 10.19
N ASN A 139 29.97 15.63 10.33
CA ASN A 139 29.03 16.18 11.31
C ASN A 139 27.58 15.79 10.99
N THR A 140 27.21 15.70 9.71
CA THR A 140 25.89 15.26 9.26
C THR A 140 25.65 13.80 9.63
N LEU A 141 26.63 12.93 9.36
CA LEU A 141 26.57 11.52 9.75
C LEU A 141 26.44 11.36 11.28
N TRP A 142 27.22 12.11 12.05
CA TRP A 142 27.14 12.08 13.51
C TRP A 142 25.74 12.48 14.03
N ARG A 143 25.15 13.56 13.49
CA ARG A 143 23.80 14.00 13.87
C ARG A 143 22.74 12.94 13.53
N LYS A 144 22.84 12.28 12.37
CA LYS A 144 21.94 11.20 11.97
C LYS A 144 22.08 9.98 12.88
N LEU A 145 23.30 9.58 13.23
CA LEU A 145 23.54 8.47 14.16
C LEU A 145 22.96 8.73 15.55
N LYS A 146 23.11 9.95 16.07
CA LYS A 146 22.52 10.34 17.35
C LYS A 146 20.99 10.22 17.34
N ARG A 147 20.33 10.59 16.23
CA ARG A 147 18.88 10.41 16.06
C ARG A 147 18.49 8.93 16.04
N ILE A 148 19.23 8.10 15.30
CA ILE A 148 19.01 6.66 15.23
C ILE A 148 19.17 6.01 16.61
N GLU A 149 20.21 6.37 17.36
CA GLU A 149 20.43 5.88 18.73
C GLU A 149 19.32 6.30 19.69
N ALA A 150 18.85 7.55 19.60
CA ALA A 150 17.74 8.05 20.41
C ALA A 150 16.42 7.32 20.08
N ALA A 151 16.11 7.13 18.80
CA ALA A 151 14.94 6.38 18.35
C ALA A 151 14.97 4.91 18.84
N ARG A 152 16.14 4.26 18.75
CA ARG A 152 16.30 2.86 19.21
C ARG A 152 16.12 2.70 20.72
N LYS A 153 16.54 3.70 21.52
CA LYS A 153 16.34 3.70 22.97
C LYS A 153 14.87 3.91 23.35
N ALA A 154 14.16 4.77 22.62
CA ALA A 154 12.73 5.02 22.83
C ALA A 154 11.85 3.80 22.50
N SER A 155 12.29 2.91 21.60
CA SER A 155 11.58 1.65 21.29
C SER A 155 11.94 0.48 22.21
N GLN A 156 12.87 0.65 23.16
CA GLN A 156 13.32 -0.39 24.12
C GLN A 156 12.87 -0.11 25.56
N GLN A 157 12.10 0.96 25.79
CA GLN A 157 11.41 1.30 27.04
C GLN A 157 9.90 1.17 26.85
#